data_AF-A0A969XMK9-F1
#
_entry.id   AF-A0A969XMK9-F1
#
_cell.length_a   1.000
_cell.length_b   1.000
_cell.length_c   1.000
_cell.angle_alpha   90.00
_cell.angle_beta   90.00
_cell.angle_gamma   90.00
#
_symmetry.space_group_name_H-M   'P 1'
#
loop_
_entity.id
_entity.type
_entity.pdbx_description
1 polymer ?
#
loop_
_entity_poly.entity_id
_entity_poly.type
_entity_poly.pdbx_seq_one_letter_code
_entity_poly.pdbx_strand_id
1 'polypeptide(L)'
;MLRQSAAAASIPFRGRALPIAFRLFRHADIQEGREKSQNKIEERFLRQVVGMLPEPERAVLLFDRGYARVALFRLLEELGVRYVVRIKTNVWISHRSHRGCLRGYTVDKGVQLWWPGARYHQTARYPLNIAITRNATAEEPWYLATNLSRAETAVHWYERRFRCEELFRDLKDQLHLETIRIAVQRPERVEKLLLGMMVLYYALTFLGAELQKSGQRKKVCKDRVSLVFLAIRALLMPWLLTHERQVQALFHSRWSLSYETG
;
A
#
# COMPACT_ATOMS: atom_id res chain seq x y z
N MET A 1 -2.87 -6.46 27.40
CA MET A 1 -3.32 -5.87 26.12
C MET A 1 -3.04 -6.87 25.00
N LEU A 2 -4.07 -7.45 24.38
CA LEU A 2 -3.89 -8.32 23.21
C LEU A 2 -3.39 -7.45 22.05
N ARG A 3 -2.14 -7.65 21.61
CA ARG A 3 -1.65 -7.05 20.35
C ARG A 3 -2.43 -7.70 19.19
N GLN A 4 -3.18 -6.88 18.45
CA GLN A 4 -3.77 -7.27 17.18
C GLN A 4 -2.93 -6.69 16.05
N SER A 5 -2.78 -7.45 14.98
CA SER A 5 -2.12 -7.03 13.75
C SER A 5 -3.11 -7.12 12.60
N ALA A 6 -2.94 -6.25 11.60
CA ALA A 6 -3.80 -6.20 10.43
C ALA A 6 -2.97 -6.30 9.17
N ALA A 7 -3.39 -7.17 8.24
CA ALA A 7 -2.96 -7.09 6.85
C ALA A 7 -3.97 -6.23 6.11
N ALA A 8 -3.50 -5.31 5.26
CA ALA A 8 -4.37 -4.47 4.45
C ALA A 8 -3.80 -4.35 3.03
N ALA A 9 -4.70 -4.28 2.06
CA ALA A 9 -4.38 -4.02 0.67
C ALA A 9 -5.11 -2.75 0.22
N SER A 10 -4.45 -1.94 -0.59
CA SER A 10 -4.99 -0.69 -1.12
C SER A 10 -4.45 -0.38 -2.51
N ILE A 11 -5.19 0.42 -3.28
CA ILE A 11 -4.83 0.85 -4.64
C ILE A 11 -4.55 2.35 -4.63
N PRO A 12 -3.41 2.82 -5.15
CA PRO A 12 -3.15 4.26 -5.28
C PRO A 12 -4.24 4.98 -6.09
N PHE A 13 -4.74 6.09 -5.56
CA PHE A 13 -5.76 6.92 -6.20
C PHE A 13 -5.57 8.39 -5.80
N ARG A 14 -5.39 9.28 -6.78
CA ARG A 14 -5.35 10.74 -6.59
C ARG A 14 -4.46 11.23 -5.43
N GLY A 15 -3.23 10.75 -5.36
CA GLY A 15 -2.29 11.12 -4.29
C GLY A 15 -2.56 10.49 -2.91
N ARG A 16 -3.50 9.54 -2.84
CA ARG A 16 -3.82 8.70 -1.67
C ARG A 16 -3.93 7.23 -2.10
N ALA A 17 -4.44 6.37 -1.23
CA ALA A 17 -4.76 4.99 -1.55
C ALA A 17 -6.20 4.66 -1.14
N LEU A 18 -6.91 3.93 -1.98
CA LEU A 18 -8.24 3.39 -1.70
C LEU A 18 -8.09 1.99 -1.10
N PRO A 19 -8.63 1.73 0.10
CA PRO A 19 -8.54 0.41 0.71
C PRO A 19 -9.36 -0.61 -0.10
N ILE A 20 -8.84 -1.80 -0.37
CA ILE A 20 -9.59 -2.86 -1.08
C ILE A 20 -9.90 -4.06 -0.20
N ALA A 21 -9.03 -4.38 0.76
CA ALA A 21 -9.24 -5.49 1.67
C ALA A 21 -8.46 -5.27 2.97
N PHE A 22 -8.95 -5.87 4.06
CA PHE A 22 -8.23 -5.99 5.32
C PHE A 22 -8.48 -7.38 5.92
N ARG A 23 -7.54 -7.82 6.77
CA ARG A 23 -7.71 -9.00 7.60
C ARG A 23 -7.09 -8.75 8.95
N LEU A 24 -7.90 -8.90 9.99
CA LEU A 24 -7.44 -8.83 11.37
C LEU A 24 -6.99 -10.21 11.83
N PHE A 25 -5.92 -10.24 12.63
CA PHE A 25 -5.50 -11.45 13.30
C PHE A 25 -4.89 -11.13 14.67
N ARG A 26 -5.14 -12.00 15.65
CA ARG A 26 -4.58 -11.87 17.00
C ARG A 26 -3.31 -12.68 17.08
N HIS A 27 -2.29 -12.15 17.75
CA HIS A 27 -1.07 -12.93 18.01
C HIS A 27 -1.35 -14.18 18.84
N ALA A 28 -2.38 -14.16 19.69
CA ALA A 28 -2.85 -15.34 20.43
C ALA A 28 -3.35 -16.47 19.50
N ASP A 29 -4.06 -16.15 18.41
CA ASP A 29 -4.55 -17.14 17.44
C ASP A 29 -3.41 -17.83 16.66
N ILE A 30 -2.25 -17.18 16.62
CA ILE A 30 -1.02 -17.72 16.00
C ILE A 30 -0.32 -18.70 16.95
N GLN A 31 -0.34 -18.40 18.26
CA GLN A 31 0.31 -19.23 19.28
C GLN A 31 -0.55 -20.45 19.69
N GLU A 32 -1.88 -20.33 19.69
CA GLU A 32 -2.82 -21.36 20.16
C GLU A 32 -3.41 -22.25 19.04
N GLY A 33 -2.80 -22.26 17.85
CA GLY A 33 -2.98 -23.38 16.90
C GLY A 33 -4.08 -23.26 15.83
N ARG A 34 -4.77 -22.12 15.67
CA ARG A 34 -5.71 -21.91 14.55
C ARG A 34 -5.03 -21.36 13.29
N GLU A 35 -4.09 -20.44 13.44
CA GLU A 35 -3.35 -19.83 12.33
C GLU A 35 -1.84 -20.06 12.55
N LYS A 36 -1.35 -21.27 12.20
CA LYS A 36 0.01 -21.81 12.53
C LYS A 36 1.22 -20.86 12.31
N SER A 37 1.10 -19.79 11.53
CA SER A 37 2.15 -18.76 11.33
C SER A 37 1.55 -17.49 10.73
N GLN A 38 2.04 -16.31 11.14
CA GLN A 38 1.72 -15.02 10.51
C GLN A 38 1.89 -15.06 8.99
N ASN A 39 2.95 -15.73 8.51
CA ASN A 39 3.21 -15.87 7.08
C ASN A 39 2.06 -16.55 6.34
N LYS A 40 1.40 -17.55 6.94
CA LYS A 40 0.27 -18.25 6.30
C LYS A 40 -0.97 -17.37 6.20
N ILE A 41 -1.21 -16.53 7.20
CA ILE A 41 -2.29 -15.54 7.17
C ILE A 41 -2.04 -14.55 6.03
N GLU A 42 -0.82 -14.00 5.94
CA GLU A 42 -0.43 -13.08 4.88
C GLU A 42 -0.54 -13.72 3.49
N GLU A 43 -0.11 -14.98 3.32
CA GLU A 43 -0.24 -15.70 2.05
C GLU A 43 -1.70 -15.95 1.67
N ARG A 44 -2.54 -16.37 2.62
CA ARG A 44 -3.98 -16.55 2.36
C ARG A 44 -4.65 -15.23 1.98
N PHE A 45 -4.33 -14.16 2.70
CA PHE A 45 -4.82 -12.82 2.41
C PHE A 45 -4.37 -12.36 1.01
N LEU A 46 -3.12 -12.60 0.65
CA LEU A 46 -2.59 -12.26 -0.66
C LEU A 46 -3.30 -13.03 -1.78
N ARG A 47 -3.52 -14.35 -1.63
CA ARG A 47 -4.29 -15.15 -2.58
C ARG A 47 -5.70 -14.62 -2.76
N GLN A 48 -6.35 -14.23 -1.67
CA GLN A 48 -7.68 -13.62 -1.70
C GLN A 48 -7.67 -12.28 -2.45
N VAL A 49 -6.71 -11.40 -2.16
CA VAL A 49 -6.60 -10.09 -2.83
C VAL A 49 -6.34 -10.26 -4.32
N VAL A 50 -5.39 -11.12 -4.70
CA VAL A 50 -5.06 -11.36 -6.11
C VAL A 50 -6.24 -11.99 -6.86
N GLY A 51 -6.97 -12.92 -6.23
CA GLY A 51 -8.17 -13.53 -6.81
C GLY A 51 -9.35 -12.57 -7.00
N MET A 52 -9.31 -11.39 -6.37
CA MET A 52 -10.31 -10.32 -6.60
C MET A 52 -9.92 -9.38 -7.76
N LEU A 53 -8.68 -9.44 -8.25
CA LEU A 53 -8.23 -8.55 -9.31
C LEU A 53 -8.72 -9.06 -10.67
N PRO A 54 -9.25 -8.19 -11.54
CA PRO A 54 -9.73 -8.60 -12.86
C PRO A 54 -8.60 -9.07 -13.78
N GLU A 55 -7.41 -8.47 -13.67
CA GLU A 55 -6.22 -8.78 -14.49
C GLU A 55 -4.97 -8.90 -13.57
N PRO A 56 -4.83 -10.02 -12.83
CA PRO A 56 -3.73 -10.23 -11.89
C PRO A 56 -2.33 -10.02 -12.48
N GLU A 57 -2.12 -10.47 -13.72
CA GLU A 57 -0.85 -10.41 -14.44
C GLU A 57 -0.38 -8.99 -14.78
N ARG A 58 -1.32 -8.03 -14.79
CA ARG A 58 -1.03 -6.60 -14.97
C ARG A 58 -0.80 -5.87 -13.65
N ALA A 59 -1.18 -6.48 -12.53
CA ALA A 59 -1.04 -5.89 -11.21
C ALA A 59 0.43 -5.83 -10.77
N VAL A 60 0.82 -4.69 -10.17
CA VAL A 60 2.13 -4.50 -9.53
C VAL A 60 1.91 -4.36 -8.02
N LEU A 61 2.28 -5.37 -7.26
CA LEU A 61 2.14 -5.38 -5.81
C LEU A 61 3.37 -4.77 -5.13
N LEU A 62 3.14 -3.86 -4.18
CA LEU A 62 4.19 -3.10 -3.49
C LEU A 62 4.26 -3.51 -2.03
N PHE A 63 5.45 -3.93 -1.57
CA PHE A 63 5.64 -4.40 -0.21
C PHE A 63 6.82 -3.72 0.48
N ASP A 64 6.70 -3.57 1.80
CA ASP A 64 7.80 -3.07 2.64
C ASP A 64 8.76 -4.19 3.06
N ARG A 65 9.89 -3.80 3.66
CA ARG A 65 10.99 -4.65 4.14
C ARG A 65 10.59 -5.79 5.09
N GLY A 66 9.42 -5.71 5.72
CA GLY A 66 8.87 -6.79 6.55
C GLY A 66 8.52 -8.05 5.76
N TYR A 67 8.24 -7.91 4.46
CA TYR A 67 7.74 -8.96 3.59
C TYR A 67 8.83 -9.65 2.76
N ALA A 68 10.09 -9.20 2.85
CA ALA A 68 11.21 -9.65 2.03
C ALA A 68 11.72 -11.06 2.37
N ARG A 69 10.87 -12.08 2.16
CA ARG A 69 11.18 -13.51 2.38
C ARG A 69 11.10 -14.28 1.07
N VAL A 70 12.00 -15.26 0.90
CA VAL A 70 12.05 -16.10 -0.31
C VAL A 70 10.72 -16.80 -0.59
N ALA A 71 10.03 -17.26 0.46
CA ALA A 71 8.72 -17.88 0.32
C ALA A 71 7.67 -16.92 -0.28
N LEU A 72 7.72 -15.63 0.03
CA LEU A 72 6.80 -14.65 -0.57
C LEU A 72 7.13 -14.41 -2.03
N PHE A 73 8.42 -14.27 -2.39
CA PHE A 73 8.80 -14.12 -3.81
C PHE A 73 8.29 -15.30 -4.64
N ARG A 74 8.48 -16.54 -4.14
CA ARG A 74 7.94 -17.75 -4.79
C ARG A 74 6.42 -17.69 -4.95
N LEU A 75 5.70 -17.26 -3.92
CA LEU A 75 4.24 -17.11 -4.00
C LEU A 75 3.84 -16.05 -5.03
N LEU A 76 4.55 -14.93 -5.11
CA LEU A 76 4.24 -13.86 -6.07
C LEU A 76 4.46 -14.34 -7.52
N GLU A 77 5.52 -15.12 -7.77
CA GLU A 77 5.71 -15.76 -9.09
C GLU A 77 4.63 -16.82 -9.37
N GLU A 78 4.26 -17.64 -8.37
CA GLU A 78 3.18 -18.65 -8.50
C GLU A 78 1.84 -18.00 -8.86
N LEU A 79 1.57 -16.83 -8.28
CA LEU A 79 0.35 -16.05 -8.56
C LEU A 79 0.42 -15.27 -9.88
N GLY A 80 1.55 -15.29 -10.59
CA GLY A 80 1.71 -14.61 -11.87
C GLY A 80 1.67 -13.09 -11.78
N VAL A 81 1.88 -12.51 -10.60
CA VAL A 81 1.80 -11.05 -10.38
C VAL A 81 3.18 -10.40 -10.49
N ARG A 82 3.20 -9.12 -10.87
CA ARG A 82 4.42 -8.31 -10.80
C ARG A 82 4.57 -7.75 -9.38
N TYR A 83 5.79 -7.58 -8.91
CA TYR A 83 6.02 -7.05 -7.58
C TYR A 83 7.23 -6.14 -7.46
N VAL A 84 7.18 -5.26 -6.46
CA VAL A 84 8.34 -4.53 -5.95
C VAL A 84 8.33 -4.62 -4.42
N VAL A 85 9.37 -5.21 -3.86
CA VAL A 85 9.50 -5.46 -2.43
C VAL A 85 10.78 -4.79 -1.95
N ARG A 86 10.68 -3.87 -0.99
CA ARG A 86 11.90 -3.32 -0.36
C ARG A 86 12.56 -4.41 0.46
N ILE A 87 13.89 -4.49 0.42
CA ILE A 87 14.66 -5.48 1.18
C ILE A 87 15.47 -4.82 2.28
N LYS A 88 15.78 -5.59 3.33
CA LYS A 88 16.61 -5.12 4.44
C LYS A 88 18.08 -5.14 4.04
N THR A 89 18.88 -4.26 4.65
CA THR A 89 20.33 -4.19 4.41
C THR A 89 21.09 -5.38 5.00
N ASN A 90 20.52 -6.08 5.99
CA ASN A 90 21.16 -7.23 6.61
C ASN A 90 21.02 -8.55 5.81
N VAL A 91 20.64 -8.47 4.53
CA VAL A 91 20.47 -9.64 3.66
C VAL A 91 21.70 -9.82 2.78
N TRP A 92 22.08 -11.08 2.58
CA TRP A 92 23.15 -11.47 1.66
C TRP A 92 22.65 -11.47 0.21
N ILE A 93 23.38 -10.77 -0.65
CA ILE A 93 23.18 -10.74 -2.10
C ILE A 93 24.45 -11.25 -2.79
N SER A 94 24.30 -12.04 -3.84
CA SER A 94 25.39 -12.40 -4.74
C SER A 94 25.05 -11.98 -6.18
N HIS A 95 25.87 -11.08 -6.72
CA HIS A 95 25.82 -10.55 -8.08
C HIS A 95 27.26 -10.26 -8.55
N ARG A 96 27.49 -10.09 -9.85
CA ARG A 96 28.83 -9.78 -10.40
C ARG A 96 29.46 -8.52 -9.79
N SER A 97 28.63 -7.53 -9.44
CA SER A 97 29.06 -6.24 -8.89
C SER A 97 29.15 -6.21 -7.36
N HIS A 98 28.54 -7.18 -6.67
CA HIS A 98 28.52 -7.20 -5.20
C HIS A 98 28.27 -8.62 -4.69
N ARG A 99 29.06 -9.07 -3.72
CA ARG A 99 28.85 -10.34 -3.03
C ARG A 99 29.00 -10.15 -1.54
N GLY A 100 27.90 -10.20 -0.82
CA GLY A 100 27.91 -9.99 0.62
C GLY A 100 26.60 -9.44 1.16
N CYS A 101 26.63 -9.07 2.43
CA CYS A 101 25.57 -8.31 3.06
C CYS A 101 25.47 -6.91 2.43
N LEU A 102 24.27 -6.33 2.35
CA LEU A 102 24.08 -4.94 1.92
C LEU A 102 24.35 -3.93 3.05
N ARG A 103 24.70 -4.39 4.25
CA ARG A 103 25.04 -3.52 5.38
C ARG A 103 26.25 -2.68 5.04
N GLY A 104 26.12 -1.35 5.13
CA GLY A 104 27.18 -0.41 4.79
C GLY A 104 27.36 -0.17 3.28
N TYR A 105 26.70 -0.96 2.42
CA TYR A 105 26.59 -0.61 1.02
C TYR A 105 25.71 0.65 0.90
N THR A 106 26.10 1.59 0.07
CA THR A 106 25.34 2.81 -0.20
C THR A 106 25.59 3.28 -1.62
N VAL A 107 24.74 4.17 -2.10
CA VAL A 107 24.90 4.84 -3.39
C VAL A 107 24.70 6.34 -3.19
N ASP A 108 25.30 7.14 -4.06
CA ASP A 108 25.12 8.58 -4.03
C ASP A 108 23.68 8.98 -4.37
N LYS A 109 23.30 10.17 -3.92
CA LYS A 109 21.98 10.73 -4.20
C LYS A 109 21.78 10.87 -5.71
N GLY A 110 20.62 10.44 -6.20
CA GLY A 110 20.28 10.44 -7.63
C GLY A 110 20.86 9.25 -8.42
N VAL A 111 21.71 8.42 -7.81
CA VAL A 111 22.24 7.22 -8.47
C VAL A 111 21.20 6.11 -8.44
N GLN A 112 21.05 5.45 -9.58
CA GLN A 112 20.24 4.24 -9.75
C GLN A 112 21.10 3.12 -10.34
N LEU A 113 21.09 1.96 -9.68
CA LEU A 113 21.78 0.75 -10.12
C LEU A 113 20.78 -0.36 -10.41
N TRP A 114 21.14 -1.23 -11.35
CA TRP A 114 20.33 -2.38 -11.74
C TRP A 114 21.15 -3.66 -11.73
N TRP A 115 20.73 -4.64 -10.93
CA TRP A 115 21.35 -5.96 -10.81
C TRP A 115 20.35 -7.05 -11.22
N PRO A 116 20.25 -7.34 -12.52
CA PRO A 116 19.38 -8.42 -13.01
C PRO A 116 19.95 -9.79 -12.61
N GLY A 117 19.06 -10.73 -12.27
CA GLY A 117 19.45 -12.11 -11.94
C GLY A 117 20.34 -12.25 -10.70
N ALA A 118 20.28 -11.31 -9.77
CA ALA A 118 20.96 -11.39 -8.49
C ALA A 118 20.43 -12.56 -7.65
N ARG A 119 21.31 -13.16 -6.84
CA ARG A 119 20.93 -14.25 -5.93
C ARG A 119 20.67 -13.67 -4.54
N TYR A 120 19.40 -13.67 -4.16
CA TYR A 120 18.91 -13.22 -2.87
C TYR A 120 19.02 -14.34 -1.83
N HIS A 121 19.44 -13.98 -0.61
CA HIS A 121 19.62 -14.86 0.54
C HIS A 121 20.85 -15.78 0.44
N GLN A 122 21.56 -15.94 1.56
CA GLN A 122 22.85 -16.66 1.61
C GLN A 122 22.70 -18.15 1.24
N THR A 123 21.70 -18.82 1.83
CA THR A 123 21.46 -20.26 1.62
C THR A 123 20.56 -20.54 0.42
N ALA A 124 19.37 -19.95 0.37
CA ALA A 124 18.38 -20.20 -0.68
C ALA A 124 18.78 -19.72 -2.08
N ARG A 125 19.64 -18.68 -2.19
CA ARG A 125 20.16 -18.13 -3.46
C ARG A 125 19.07 -17.91 -4.52
N TYR A 126 17.94 -17.37 -4.10
CA TYR A 126 16.78 -17.21 -4.97
C TYR A 126 17.06 -16.15 -6.05
N PRO A 127 16.89 -16.44 -7.34
CA PRO A 127 17.11 -15.46 -8.41
C PRO A 127 16.02 -14.39 -8.42
N LEU A 128 16.41 -13.13 -8.46
CA LEU A 128 15.51 -11.99 -8.67
C LEU A 128 16.28 -10.78 -9.20
N ASN A 129 15.59 -9.73 -9.63
CA ASN A 129 16.23 -8.49 -10.01
C ASN A 129 16.27 -7.52 -8.82
N ILE A 130 17.36 -6.77 -8.70
CA ILE A 130 17.52 -5.76 -7.64
C ILE A 130 17.72 -4.38 -8.27
N ALA A 131 16.84 -3.45 -7.93
CA ALA A 131 17.05 -2.02 -8.16
C ALA A 131 17.57 -1.37 -6.87
N ILE A 132 18.61 -0.57 -7.00
CA ILE A 132 19.16 0.22 -5.90
C ILE A 132 19.06 1.67 -6.30
N THR A 133 18.45 2.50 -5.46
CA THR A 133 18.37 3.94 -5.71
C THR A 133 18.46 4.71 -4.42
N ARG A 134 18.99 5.92 -4.47
CA ARG A 134 18.87 6.87 -3.37
C ARG A 134 18.25 8.14 -3.89
N ASN A 135 17.00 8.39 -3.50
CA ASN A 135 16.33 9.65 -3.83
C ASN A 135 17.14 10.83 -3.27
N ALA A 136 17.17 11.96 -3.97
CA ALA A 136 17.88 13.17 -3.56
C ALA A 136 17.50 13.65 -2.14
N THR A 137 16.26 13.42 -1.73
CA THR A 137 15.74 13.77 -0.40
C THR A 137 15.84 12.64 0.62
N ALA A 138 16.14 11.40 0.21
CA ALA A 138 16.18 10.25 1.11
C ALA A 138 17.53 10.14 1.83
N GLU A 139 17.47 9.91 3.14
CA GLU A 139 18.65 9.65 3.97
C GLU A 139 19.28 8.30 3.60
N GLU A 140 18.45 7.26 3.47
CA GLU A 140 18.88 5.90 3.15
C GLU A 140 18.52 5.48 1.71
N PRO A 141 19.36 4.67 1.04
CA PRO A 141 19.01 4.03 -0.21
C PRO A 141 17.81 3.08 -0.08
N TRP A 142 17.03 2.96 -1.15
CA TRP A 142 16.09 1.89 -1.36
C TRP A 142 16.78 0.73 -2.09
N TYR A 143 16.66 -0.44 -1.49
CA TYR A 143 16.99 -1.72 -2.10
C TYR A 143 15.69 -2.42 -2.44
N LEU A 144 15.41 -2.63 -3.72
CA LEU A 144 14.14 -3.14 -4.20
C LEU A 144 14.36 -4.46 -4.94
N ALA A 145 13.78 -5.53 -4.41
CA ALA A 145 13.67 -6.81 -5.10
C ALA A 145 12.41 -6.85 -5.96
N THR A 146 12.54 -7.30 -7.21
CA THR A 146 11.45 -7.24 -8.19
C THR A 146 11.61 -8.30 -9.29
N ASN A 147 10.49 -8.68 -9.91
CA ASN A 147 10.44 -9.42 -11.16
C ASN A 147 10.17 -8.51 -12.40
N LEU A 148 10.19 -7.19 -12.22
CA LEU A 148 10.15 -6.23 -13.32
C LEU A 148 11.47 -6.22 -14.10
N SER A 149 11.42 -5.72 -15.34
CA SER A 149 12.55 -5.73 -16.28
C SER A 149 13.49 -4.53 -16.15
N ARG A 150 13.07 -3.45 -15.48
CA ARG A 150 13.81 -2.18 -15.40
C ARG A 150 13.82 -1.59 -14.01
N ALA A 151 14.96 -1.02 -13.61
CA ALA A 151 15.10 -0.31 -12.35
C ALA A 151 14.20 0.93 -12.27
N GLU A 152 14.13 1.73 -13.35
CA GLU A 152 13.31 2.95 -13.38
C GLU A 152 11.85 2.64 -13.06
N THR A 153 11.31 1.59 -13.68
CA THR A 153 9.92 1.16 -13.48
C THR A 153 9.69 0.67 -12.05
N ALA A 154 10.62 -0.09 -11.48
CA ALA A 154 10.50 -0.58 -10.11
C ALA A 154 10.52 0.57 -9.09
N VAL A 155 11.44 1.53 -9.25
CA VAL A 155 11.53 2.73 -8.40
C VAL A 155 10.26 3.56 -8.52
N HIS A 156 9.86 3.87 -9.75
CA HIS A 156 8.65 4.63 -10.04
C HIS A 156 7.42 4.03 -9.34
N TRP A 157 7.19 2.72 -9.47
CA TRP A 157 6.08 2.07 -8.78
C TRP A 157 6.24 2.14 -7.26
N TYR A 158 7.44 1.89 -6.73
CA TYR A 158 7.68 1.87 -5.29
C TYR A 158 7.45 3.22 -4.60
N GLU A 159 7.70 4.35 -5.27
CA GLU A 159 7.38 5.70 -4.75
C GLU A 159 5.91 5.85 -4.37
N ARG A 160 5.02 5.11 -5.01
CA ARG A 160 3.57 5.14 -4.72
C ARG A 160 3.20 4.36 -3.46
N ARG A 161 4.09 3.52 -2.92
CA ARG A 161 3.81 2.73 -1.71
C ARG A 161 3.49 3.64 -0.50
N PHE A 162 4.09 4.83 -0.42
CA PHE A 162 3.81 5.81 0.64
C PHE A 162 2.33 6.26 0.69
N ARG A 163 1.56 6.09 -0.40
CA ARG A 163 0.13 6.38 -0.41
C ARG A 163 -0.67 5.51 0.55
N CYS A 164 -0.20 4.30 0.82
CA CYS A 164 -0.79 3.41 1.83
C CYS A 164 -0.62 3.99 3.25
N GLU A 165 0.52 4.62 3.55
CA GLU A 165 0.73 5.29 4.84
C GLU A 165 -0.15 6.53 5.00
N GLU A 166 -0.34 7.30 3.92
CA GLU A 166 -1.26 8.44 3.91
C GLU A 166 -2.71 7.99 4.17
N LEU A 167 -3.15 6.86 3.59
CA LEU A 167 -4.44 6.26 3.90
C LEU A 167 -4.55 5.92 5.39
N PHE A 168 -3.57 5.22 5.96
CA PHE A 168 -3.59 4.90 7.40
C PHE A 168 -3.58 6.15 8.28
N ARG A 169 -2.87 7.20 7.86
CA ARG A 169 -2.90 8.50 8.55
C ARG A 169 -4.28 9.13 8.47
N ASP A 170 -4.91 9.17 7.30
CA ASP A 170 -6.26 9.71 7.15
C ASP A 170 -7.28 8.92 8.01
N LEU A 171 -7.18 7.58 8.06
CA LEU A 171 -8.05 6.76 8.91
C LEU A 171 -7.90 7.10 10.41
N LYS A 172 -6.68 7.39 10.86
CA LYS A 172 -6.41 7.78 12.26
C LYS A 172 -6.82 9.21 12.54
N ASP A 173 -6.37 10.15 11.73
CA ASP A 173 -6.49 11.58 12.01
C ASP A 173 -7.89 12.11 11.66
N GLN A 174 -8.46 11.67 10.53
CA GLN A 174 -9.73 12.20 10.02
C GLN A 174 -10.94 11.40 10.48
N LEU A 175 -10.78 10.08 10.60
CA LEU A 175 -11.85 9.18 11.04
C LEU A 175 -11.67 8.69 12.48
N HIS A 176 -10.66 9.20 13.19
CA HIS A 176 -10.42 8.95 14.61
C HIS A 176 -10.35 7.46 14.98
N LEU A 177 -9.80 6.61 14.09
CA LEU A 177 -9.74 5.16 14.29
C LEU A 177 -9.15 4.77 15.65
N GLU A 178 -8.16 5.52 16.13
CA GLU A 178 -7.46 5.26 17.39
C GLU A 178 -8.27 5.64 18.65
N THR A 179 -9.28 6.50 18.53
CA THR A 179 -10.17 6.84 19.65
C THR A 179 -11.30 5.82 19.80
N ILE A 180 -11.53 4.98 18.78
CA ILE A 180 -12.59 3.98 18.79
C ILE A 180 -12.18 2.79 19.66
N ARG A 181 -12.74 2.72 20.87
CA ARG A 181 -12.54 1.60 21.80
C ARG A 181 -13.60 0.53 21.56
N ILE A 182 -13.37 -0.38 20.62
CA ILE A 182 -14.16 -1.61 20.55
C ILE A 182 -13.60 -2.61 21.56
N ALA A 183 -14.47 -3.26 22.32
CA ALA A 183 -14.11 -4.42 23.13
C ALA A 183 -13.45 -5.48 22.23
N VAL A 184 -12.13 -5.56 22.33
CA VAL A 184 -11.18 -6.34 21.49
C VAL A 184 -11.50 -7.84 21.45
N GLN A 185 -12.43 -8.30 22.30
CA GLN A 185 -12.85 -9.70 22.43
C GLN A 185 -13.82 -10.19 21.33
N ARG A 186 -14.35 -9.31 20.46
CA ARG A 186 -15.23 -9.70 19.34
C ARG A 186 -14.66 -9.23 18.00
N PRO A 187 -13.81 -10.03 17.33
CA PRO A 187 -13.14 -9.62 16.09
C PRO A 187 -14.11 -9.23 14.98
N GLU A 188 -15.28 -9.88 14.91
CA GLU A 188 -16.30 -9.63 13.89
C GLU A 188 -16.86 -8.20 13.96
N ARG A 189 -16.91 -7.61 15.16
CA ARG A 189 -17.36 -6.21 15.32
C ARG A 189 -16.32 -5.23 14.80
N VAL A 190 -15.04 -5.53 15.00
CA VAL A 190 -13.95 -4.70 14.49
C VAL A 190 -13.90 -4.80 12.97
N GLU A 191 -14.08 -5.99 12.40
CA GLU A 191 -14.13 -6.15 10.94
C GLU A 191 -15.31 -5.39 10.32
N LYS A 192 -16.50 -5.46 10.90
CA LYS A 192 -17.67 -4.67 10.44
C LYS A 192 -17.42 -3.17 10.52
N LEU A 193 -16.79 -2.69 11.59
CA LEU A 193 -16.41 -1.29 11.70
C LEU A 193 -15.44 -0.90 10.58
N LEU A 194 -14.36 -1.68 10.40
CA LEU A 194 -13.36 -1.39 9.36
C LEU A 194 -13.98 -1.37 7.97
N LEU A 195 -14.91 -2.28 7.68
CA LEU A 195 -15.68 -2.26 6.44
C LEU A 195 -16.50 -0.97 6.30
N GLY A 196 -17.23 -0.57 7.35
CA GLY A 196 -17.97 0.70 7.35
C GLY A 196 -17.07 1.91 7.14
N MET A 197 -15.89 1.93 7.76
CA MET A 197 -14.89 2.98 7.58
C MET A 197 -14.31 3.01 6.18
N MET A 198 -14.09 1.85 5.55
CA MET A 198 -13.69 1.80 4.14
C MET A 198 -14.76 2.42 3.25
N VAL A 199 -16.02 2.00 3.38
CA VAL A 199 -17.13 2.54 2.58
C VAL A 199 -17.25 4.05 2.76
N LEU A 200 -17.15 4.54 4.00
CA LEU A 200 -17.11 5.96 4.29
C LEU A 200 -15.91 6.66 3.63
N TYR A 201 -14.72 6.06 3.70
CA TYR A 201 -13.51 6.59 3.06
C TYR A 201 -13.67 6.71 1.54
N TYR A 202 -14.30 5.72 0.88
CA TYR A 202 -14.65 5.78 -0.54
C TYR A 202 -15.58 6.95 -0.83
N ALA A 203 -16.69 7.06 -0.10
CA ALA A 203 -17.66 8.12 -0.28
C ALA A 203 -17.02 9.51 -0.14
N LEU A 204 -16.24 9.73 0.93
CA LEU A 204 -15.52 10.98 1.14
C LEU A 204 -14.49 11.24 0.04
N THR A 205 -13.77 10.22 -0.40
CA THR A 205 -12.79 10.36 -1.49
C THR A 205 -13.46 10.78 -2.80
N PHE A 206 -14.61 10.19 -3.15
CA PHE A 206 -15.36 10.53 -4.36
C PHE A 206 -15.97 11.93 -4.30
N LEU A 207 -16.55 12.32 -3.14
CA LEU A 207 -17.04 13.68 -2.93
C LEU A 207 -15.90 14.71 -3.07
N GLY A 208 -14.75 14.43 -2.45
CA GLY A 208 -13.56 15.27 -2.58
C GLY A 208 -13.06 15.34 -4.03
N ALA A 209 -13.05 14.21 -4.74
CA ALA A 209 -12.64 14.14 -6.14
C ALA A 209 -13.54 15.01 -7.05
N GLU A 210 -14.86 15.04 -6.79
CA GLU A 210 -15.83 15.86 -7.50
C GLU A 210 -15.65 17.36 -7.21
N LEU A 211 -15.41 17.73 -5.95
CA LEU A 211 -15.11 19.12 -5.57
C LEU A 211 -13.82 19.62 -6.21
N GLN A 212 -12.82 18.75 -6.35
CA GLN A 212 -11.59 19.08 -7.06
C GLN A 212 -11.85 19.23 -8.57
N LYS A 213 -12.59 18.29 -9.18
CA LYS A 213 -12.94 18.31 -10.61
C LYS A 213 -13.73 19.55 -11.00
N SER A 214 -14.68 19.96 -10.16
CA SER A 214 -15.53 21.14 -10.38
C SER A 214 -14.85 22.48 -10.03
N GLY A 215 -13.54 22.47 -9.71
CA GLY A 215 -12.77 23.68 -9.41
C GLY A 215 -13.10 24.33 -8.07
N GLN A 216 -13.90 23.69 -7.23
CA GLN A 216 -14.42 24.25 -5.99
C GLN A 216 -13.54 24.04 -4.78
N ARG A 217 -12.48 23.24 -4.93
CA ARG A 217 -11.46 23.05 -3.90
C ARG A 217 -11.02 24.35 -3.24
N LYS A 218 -10.73 25.39 -4.04
CA LYS A 218 -10.23 26.69 -3.56
C LYS A 218 -11.22 27.42 -2.62
N LYS A 219 -12.51 27.09 -2.70
CA LYS A 219 -13.55 27.63 -1.80
C LYS A 219 -13.52 26.96 -0.43
N VAL A 220 -12.95 25.76 -0.32
CA VAL A 220 -12.84 25.01 0.94
C VAL A 220 -11.45 25.20 1.56
N CYS A 221 -10.39 25.03 0.75
CA CYS A 221 -9.02 25.14 1.21
C CYS A 221 -8.09 25.59 0.07
N LYS A 222 -7.15 26.49 0.39
CA LYS A 222 -6.13 26.97 -0.55
C LYS A 222 -5.05 25.91 -0.78
N ASP A 223 -4.61 25.24 0.29
CA ASP A 223 -3.52 24.27 0.26
C ASP A 223 -3.89 22.93 -0.39
N ARG A 224 -2.88 22.17 -0.84
CA ARG A 224 -3.09 20.81 -1.33
C ARG A 224 -3.33 19.87 -0.16
N VAL A 225 -4.59 19.52 0.06
CA VAL A 225 -5.06 18.61 1.12
C VAL A 225 -5.57 17.30 0.54
N SER A 226 -5.77 16.28 1.40
CA SER A 226 -6.38 15.01 0.98
C SER A 226 -7.83 15.23 0.52
N LEU A 227 -8.29 14.39 -0.42
CA LEU A 227 -9.68 14.43 -0.90
C LEU A 227 -10.68 14.19 0.22
N VAL A 228 -10.32 13.31 1.15
CA VAL A 228 -11.14 13.01 2.34
C VAL A 228 -11.27 14.24 3.23
N PHE A 229 -10.17 14.94 3.52
CA PHE A 229 -10.22 16.19 4.28
C PHE A 229 -11.08 17.24 3.58
N LEU A 230 -10.91 17.38 2.25
CA LEU A 230 -11.71 18.31 1.44
C LEU A 230 -13.20 18.01 1.55
N ALA A 231 -13.59 16.74 1.46
CA ALA A 231 -14.97 16.30 1.58
C ALA A 231 -15.55 16.54 2.98
N ILE A 232 -14.80 16.19 4.04
CA ILE A 232 -15.23 16.41 5.43
C ILE A 232 -15.53 17.90 5.68
N ARG A 233 -14.66 18.79 5.20
CA ARG A 233 -14.88 20.24 5.31
C ARG A 233 -16.08 20.72 4.49
N ALA A 234 -16.25 20.17 3.28
CA ALA A 234 -17.37 20.54 2.41
C ALA A 234 -18.73 20.01 2.89
N LEU A 235 -18.76 18.93 3.67
CA LEU A 235 -20.00 18.45 4.31
C LEU A 235 -20.60 19.48 5.27
N LEU A 236 -19.78 20.39 5.80
CA LEU A 236 -20.23 21.53 6.61
C LEU A 236 -20.64 22.75 5.77
N MET A 237 -20.65 22.63 4.43
CA MET A 237 -20.95 23.71 3.48
C MET A 237 -22.06 23.27 2.52
N PRO A 238 -23.34 23.27 2.95
CA PRO A 238 -24.46 22.77 2.15
C PRO A 238 -24.63 23.45 0.79
N TRP A 239 -24.24 24.73 0.69
CA TRP A 239 -24.25 25.50 -0.56
C TRP A 239 -23.21 25.02 -1.58
N LEU A 240 -22.16 24.34 -1.13
CA LEU A 240 -21.08 23.85 -1.97
C LEU A 240 -21.32 22.39 -2.39
N LEU A 241 -21.76 21.56 -1.45
CA LEU A 241 -22.01 20.14 -1.68
C LEU A 241 -23.51 19.85 -1.75
N THR A 242 -24.15 20.35 -2.81
CA THR A 242 -25.58 20.13 -3.07
C THR A 242 -25.91 18.65 -3.23
N HIS A 243 -27.18 18.27 -2.97
CA HIS A 243 -27.65 16.90 -3.14
C HIS A 243 -27.33 16.33 -4.53
N GLU A 244 -27.56 17.11 -5.58
CA GLU A 244 -27.25 16.72 -6.96
C GLU A 244 -25.77 16.35 -7.14
N ARG A 245 -24.85 17.11 -6.52
CA ARG A 245 -23.41 16.81 -6.58
C ARG A 245 -23.02 15.60 -5.77
N GLN A 246 -23.67 15.36 -4.64
CA GLN A 246 -23.46 14.13 -3.87
C GLN A 246 -23.86 12.92 -4.72
N VAL A 247 -25.04 12.97 -5.34
CA VAL A 247 -25.50 11.91 -6.24
C VAL A 247 -24.56 11.74 -7.44
N GLN A 248 -24.15 12.85 -8.06
CA GLN A 248 -23.22 12.83 -9.18
C GLN A 248 -21.88 12.18 -8.79
N ALA A 249 -21.28 12.59 -7.67
CA ALA A 249 -19.99 12.08 -7.22
C ALA A 249 -20.02 10.58 -6.88
N LEU A 250 -21.09 10.12 -6.23
CA LEU A 250 -21.21 8.78 -5.68
C LEU A 250 -21.70 7.74 -6.71
N PHE A 251 -22.59 8.13 -7.64
CA PHE A 251 -23.29 7.17 -8.50
C PHE A 251 -23.05 7.36 -10.00
N HIS A 252 -22.77 8.58 -10.46
CA HIS A 252 -22.70 8.87 -11.90
C HIS A 252 -21.29 9.14 -12.40
N SER A 253 -20.41 9.67 -11.55
CA SER A 253 -19.03 9.93 -11.90
C SER A 253 -18.28 8.61 -12.12
N ARG A 254 -17.89 8.36 -13.37
CA ARG A 254 -16.96 7.29 -13.72
C ARG A 254 -15.56 7.75 -13.36
N TRP A 255 -15.09 7.30 -12.20
CA TRP A 255 -13.71 7.52 -11.78
C TRP A 255 -12.84 6.49 -12.49
N SER A 256 -11.97 6.96 -13.38
CA SER A 256 -10.96 6.08 -13.91
C SER A 256 -9.98 5.74 -12.79
N LEU A 257 -9.84 4.44 -12.52
CA LEU A 257 -8.70 3.91 -11.77
C LEU A 257 -7.43 3.92 -12.63
N SER A 258 -7.52 4.31 -13.91
CA SER A 258 -6.34 4.57 -14.73
C SER A 258 -5.50 5.62 -14.02
N TYR A 259 -4.25 5.23 -13.77
CA TYR A 259 -3.27 6.04 -13.08
C TYR A 259 -3.31 7.48 -13.59
N GLU A 260 -3.34 8.45 -12.68
CA GLU A 260 -3.17 9.86 -13.00
C GLU A 260 -1.83 10.03 -13.72
N THR A 261 -1.87 10.03 -15.05
CA THR A 261 -0.96 10.85 -15.83
C THR A 261 -1.32 12.29 -15.48
N GLY A 262 -0.69 12.79 -14.41
CA GLY A 262 -0.40 14.21 -14.34
C GLY A 262 0.51 14.61 -15.48
#